data_AF-A0A3P7NQL6-F1
#
_entry.id   AF-A0A3P7NQL6-F1
#
_cell.length_a   1.000
_cell.length_b   1.000
_cell.length_c   1.000
_cell.angle_alpha   90.00
_cell.angle_beta   90.00
_cell.angle_gamma   90.00
#
_symmetry.space_group_name_H-M   'P 1'
#
loop_
_entity.id
_entity.type
_entity.pdbx_description
1 polymer ?
#
loop_
_entity_poly.entity_id
_entity_poly.type
_entity_poly.pdbx_seq_one_letter_code
_entity_poly.pdbx_strand_id
1 'polypeptide(L)'
;MIGSDRFNIKPKDGIAYLQRHGLLSDPLNPLQMAAFLSENPRLDKRTIGEFLSARKNSEILYAFVRHFNFGGTRIDEALRAYLEAFRIPGEAPLIQHLMEHFAEQWFQDNDAPFANADAAFTLSYAILMLNTDQHNPNSKRQNVPMTVHDFRKNLKGMNGGGDFEPELIEAIYQSIRNNEIVMPSEQTGTVRENYLWKCLVRRSEHSSFTQFLHIPPGSFDADLFTMIWGPSVSALSFIFDKTTEVEVQAKAICGFVRCASIAAHYRLVDYPEQLPLVFGRNRKAQLATRLVFALVS
;
A
#
# COMPACT_ATOMS: atom_id res chain seq x y z
N MET A 1 -2.09 7.64 -15.58
CA MET A 1 -1.47 6.29 -15.51
C MET A 1 0.00 6.33 -15.95
N ILE A 2 0.29 6.84 -17.14
CA ILE A 2 1.66 6.90 -17.74
C ILE A 2 2.73 7.54 -16.82
N GLY A 3 2.39 8.56 -16.04
CA GLY A 3 3.36 9.24 -15.16
C GLY A 3 3.96 8.35 -14.07
N SER A 4 3.15 7.52 -13.42
CA SER A 4 3.60 6.55 -12.41
C SER A 4 4.45 5.44 -13.04
N ASP A 5 4.04 4.93 -14.19
CA ASP A 5 4.77 3.88 -14.90
C ASP A 5 6.16 4.38 -15.32
N ARG A 6 6.24 5.62 -15.82
CA ARG A 6 7.52 6.27 -16.14
C ARG A 6 8.38 6.49 -14.90
N PHE A 7 7.78 6.87 -13.77
CA PHE A 7 8.53 7.04 -12.52
C PHE A 7 9.17 5.72 -12.06
N ASN A 8 8.41 4.62 -12.10
CA ASN A 8 8.89 3.29 -11.69
C ASN A 8 10.07 2.80 -12.54
N ILE A 9 10.15 3.21 -13.82
CA ILE A 9 11.28 2.88 -14.70
C ILE A 9 12.43 3.86 -14.49
N LYS A 10 12.14 5.17 -14.53
CA LYS A 10 13.13 6.24 -14.43
C LYS A 10 12.49 7.47 -13.76
N PRO A 11 12.75 7.68 -12.44
CA PRO A 11 12.12 8.74 -11.67
C PRO A 11 12.21 10.13 -12.29
N LYS A 12 13.36 10.48 -12.87
CA LYS A 12 13.57 11.77 -13.55
C LYS A 12 12.61 11.99 -14.72
N ASP A 13 12.35 10.94 -15.51
CA ASP A 13 11.47 11.03 -16.68
C ASP A 13 10.00 11.04 -16.26
N GLY A 14 9.65 10.30 -15.19
CA GLY A 14 8.33 10.35 -14.57
C GLY A 14 8.00 11.74 -14.01
N ILE A 15 8.92 12.34 -13.24
CA ILE A 15 8.77 13.69 -12.70
C ILE A 15 8.60 14.71 -13.83
N ALA A 16 9.49 14.70 -14.84
CA ALA A 16 9.39 15.62 -15.97
C ALA A 16 8.07 15.45 -16.75
N TYR A 17 7.56 14.22 -16.87
CA TYR A 17 6.26 13.97 -17.49
C TYR A 17 5.13 14.58 -16.66
N LEU A 18 5.12 14.37 -15.34
CA LEU A 18 4.10 14.90 -14.44
C LEU A 18 4.11 16.44 -14.42
N GLN A 19 5.29 17.05 -14.44
CA GLN A 19 5.45 18.51 -14.53
C GLN A 19 4.87 19.07 -15.83
N ARG A 20 5.17 18.45 -16.98
CA ARG A 20 4.63 18.87 -18.29
C ARG A 20 3.10 18.81 -18.37
N HIS A 21 2.47 17.96 -17.57
CA HIS A 21 1.01 17.82 -17.52
C HIS A 21 0.38 18.59 -16.35
N GLY A 22 1.16 19.44 -15.66
CA GLY A 22 0.66 20.27 -14.54
C GLY A 22 0.30 19.49 -13.28
N LEU A 23 0.77 18.25 -13.13
CA LEU A 23 0.49 17.39 -11.97
C LEU A 23 1.53 17.56 -10.85
N LEU A 24 2.74 18.04 -11.19
CA LEU A 24 3.78 18.46 -10.24
C LEU A 24 4.28 19.85 -10.64
N SER A 25 4.70 20.64 -9.66
CA SER A 25 5.26 21.98 -9.89
C SER A 25 6.63 21.90 -10.56
N ASP A 26 6.98 22.93 -11.36
CA ASP A 26 8.32 23.14 -11.91
C ASP A 26 8.78 24.57 -11.56
N PRO A 27 9.76 24.76 -10.64
CA PRO A 27 10.62 23.76 -10.00
C PRO A 27 9.87 22.80 -9.06
N LEU A 28 10.43 21.60 -8.87
CA LEU A 28 9.82 20.53 -8.09
C LEU A 28 9.64 20.96 -6.62
N ASN A 29 8.38 20.97 -6.16
CA ASN A 29 8.04 21.23 -4.77
C ASN A 29 8.19 19.94 -3.93
N PRO A 30 9.05 19.92 -2.88
CA PRO A 30 9.26 18.75 -2.04
C PRO A 30 7.99 18.20 -1.37
N LEU A 31 7.07 19.06 -0.93
CA LEU A 31 5.82 18.66 -0.28
C LEU A 31 4.86 17.97 -1.26
N GLN A 32 4.74 18.49 -2.48
CA GLN A 32 3.96 17.80 -3.54
C GLN A 32 4.58 16.45 -3.88
N MET A 33 5.91 16.38 -3.94
CA MET A 33 6.60 15.14 -4.23
C MET A 33 6.42 14.12 -3.09
N ALA A 34 6.49 14.56 -1.84
CA ALA A 34 6.24 13.74 -0.66
C ALA A 34 4.83 13.10 -0.72
N ALA A 35 3.79 13.91 -0.93
CA ALA A 35 2.41 13.45 -1.09
C ALA A 35 2.26 12.46 -2.26
N PHE A 36 2.89 12.76 -3.41
CA PHE A 36 2.88 11.85 -4.55
C PHE A 36 3.51 10.49 -4.23
N LEU A 37 4.62 10.45 -3.46
CA LEU A 37 5.30 9.22 -3.08
C LEU A 37 4.53 8.41 -2.04
N SER A 38 3.90 9.06 -1.05
CA SER A 38 3.20 8.41 0.06
C SER A 38 1.81 7.90 -0.32
N GLU A 39 1.07 8.65 -1.15
CA GLU A 39 -0.35 8.41 -1.41
C GLU A 39 -0.62 7.61 -2.69
N ASN A 40 0.37 7.43 -3.57
CA ASN A 40 0.17 6.74 -4.85
C ASN A 40 0.50 5.24 -4.75
N PRO A 41 -0.50 4.35 -4.62
CA PRO A 41 -0.26 2.91 -4.46
C PRO A 41 0.30 2.23 -5.71
N ARG A 42 0.35 2.92 -6.87
CA ARG A 42 0.91 2.37 -8.11
C ARG A 42 2.42 2.56 -8.24
N LEU A 43 3.02 3.33 -7.34
CA LEU A 43 4.47 3.50 -7.34
C LEU A 43 5.15 2.25 -6.77
N ASP A 44 6.21 1.82 -7.45
CA ASP A 44 7.04 0.70 -7.00
C ASP A 44 7.77 1.08 -5.70
N LYS A 45 7.53 0.31 -4.64
CA LYS A 45 8.05 0.61 -3.31
C LYS A 45 9.57 0.61 -3.26
N ARG A 46 10.22 -0.20 -4.09
CA ARG A 46 11.68 -0.19 -4.27
C ARG A 46 12.16 1.08 -4.94
N THR A 47 11.55 1.49 -6.05
CA THR A 47 11.89 2.77 -6.69
C THR A 47 11.74 3.96 -5.74
N ILE A 48 10.70 3.98 -4.88
CA ILE A 48 10.54 5.02 -3.86
C ILE A 48 11.74 5.02 -2.88
N GLY A 49 12.12 3.85 -2.35
CA GLY A 49 13.23 3.75 -1.39
C GLY A 49 14.59 4.14 -1.97
N GLU A 50 14.87 3.73 -3.21
CA GLU A 50 16.08 4.14 -3.95
C GLU A 50 16.08 5.65 -4.25
N PHE A 51 14.91 6.21 -4.58
CA PHE A 51 14.78 7.64 -4.85
C PHE A 51 14.98 8.47 -3.58
N LEU A 52 14.33 8.11 -2.47
CA LEU A 52 14.39 8.83 -1.19
C LEU A 52 15.78 8.75 -0.55
N SER A 53 16.48 7.63 -0.67
CA SER A 53 17.81 7.44 -0.07
C SER A 53 18.94 8.16 -0.80
N ALA A 54 18.70 8.70 -2.01
CA ALA A 54 19.69 9.47 -2.73
C ALA A 54 19.91 10.84 -2.06
N ARG A 55 21.15 11.16 -1.66
CA ARG A 55 21.52 12.42 -0.97
C ARG A 55 21.07 13.71 -1.68
N LYS A 56 20.97 13.70 -3.01
CA LYS A 56 20.45 14.84 -3.79
C LYS A 56 18.96 15.14 -3.53
N ASN A 57 18.23 14.18 -2.96
CA ASN A 57 16.80 14.23 -2.70
C ASN A 57 16.50 14.43 -1.20
N SER A 58 17.47 14.84 -0.38
CA SER A 58 17.28 14.97 1.08
C SER A 58 16.15 15.94 1.47
N GLU A 59 15.94 17.02 0.71
CA GLU A 59 14.79 17.92 0.94
C GLU A 59 13.44 17.22 0.72
N ILE A 60 13.37 16.31 -0.25
CA ILE A 60 12.18 15.50 -0.53
C ILE A 60 12.01 14.44 0.55
N LEU A 61 13.09 13.82 1.02
CA LEU A 61 13.07 12.90 2.15
C LEU A 61 12.56 13.60 3.41
N TYR A 62 13.06 14.79 3.72
CA TYR A 62 12.62 15.57 4.87
C TYR A 62 11.11 15.89 4.79
N ALA A 63 10.64 16.36 3.63
CA ALA A 63 9.22 16.57 3.37
C ALA A 63 8.40 15.26 3.48
N PHE A 64 8.96 14.14 3.03
CA PHE A 64 8.32 12.83 3.06
C PHE A 64 8.16 12.30 4.48
N VAL A 65 9.18 12.41 5.33
CA VAL A 65 9.08 11.99 6.74
C VAL A 65 8.07 12.86 7.49
N ARG A 66 8.07 14.18 7.25
CA ARG A 66 7.10 15.13 7.84
C ARG A 66 5.65 14.96 7.36
N HIS A 67 5.45 14.21 6.29
CA HIS A 67 4.11 13.89 5.82
C HIS A 67 3.44 12.81 6.70
N PHE A 68 4.20 12.09 7.52
CA PHE A 68 3.64 11.18 8.52
C PHE A 68 3.33 11.95 9.81
N ASN A 69 2.22 11.61 10.45
CA ASN A 69 1.92 12.09 11.79
C ASN A 69 2.44 11.07 12.82
N PHE A 70 3.54 11.39 13.48
CA PHE A 70 4.13 10.55 14.52
C PHE A 70 3.74 10.96 15.94
N GLY A 71 3.02 12.08 16.12
CA GLY A 71 2.71 12.61 17.44
C GLY A 71 1.86 11.65 18.27
N GLY A 72 2.28 11.40 19.51
CA GLY A 72 1.60 10.50 20.44
C GLY A 72 1.69 9.02 20.06
N THR A 73 2.61 8.63 19.18
CA THR A 73 2.77 7.24 18.74
C THR A 73 4.08 6.63 19.23
N ARG A 74 4.04 5.35 19.60
CA ARG A 74 5.26 4.64 20.04
C ARG A 74 6.19 4.45 18.83
N ILE A 75 7.50 4.51 19.05
CA ILE A 75 8.50 4.52 17.97
C ILE A 75 8.41 3.30 17.04
N ASP A 76 8.07 2.11 17.53
CA ASP A 76 7.87 0.90 16.70
C ASP A 76 6.62 1.00 15.81
N GLU A 77 5.56 1.66 16.28
CA GLU A 77 4.33 1.88 15.52
C GLU A 77 4.55 2.92 14.42
N ALA A 78 5.22 4.02 14.76
CA ALA A 78 5.66 5.04 13.81
C ALA A 78 6.59 4.45 12.74
N LEU A 79 7.56 3.62 13.15
CA LEU A 79 8.49 2.97 12.25
C LEU A 79 7.76 2.00 11.31
N ARG A 80 6.78 1.22 11.80
CA ARG A 80 5.94 0.36 10.95
C ARG A 80 5.20 1.20 9.91
N ALA A 81 4.58 2.31 10.30
CA ALA A 81 3.86 3.19 9.36
C ALA A 81 4.78 3.81 8.30
N TYR A 82 5.99 4.20 8.69
CA TYR A 82 7.00 4.76 7.79
C TYR A 82 7.48 3.72 6.76
N LEU A 83 7.77 2.49 7.21
CA LEU A 83 8.28 1.40 6.38
C LEU A 83 7.21 0.71 5.53
N GLU A 84 5.93 0.87 5.85
CA GLU A 84 4.82 0.48 4.95
C GLU A 84 4.86 1.26 3.63
N ALA A 85 5.48 2.45 3.60
CA ALA A 85 5.40 3.34 2.45
C ALA A 85 6.45 3.09 1.36
N PHE A 86 7.57 2.40 1.66
CA PHE A 86 8.66 2.12 0.72
C PHE A 86 9.49 0.90 1.15
N ARG A 87 10.29 0.39 0.22
CA ARG A 87 11.24 -0.70 0.48
C ARG A 87 12.59 -0.13 0.86
N ILE A 88 13.09 -0.50 2.02
CA ILE A 88 14.41 -0.06 2.48
C ILE A 88 15.50 -0.61 1.52
N PRO A 89 16.47 0.21 1.10
CA PRO A 89 17.65 -0.25 0.37
C PRO A 89 18.50 -1.23 1.18
N GLY A 90 19.26 -2.09 0.52
CA GLY A 90 20.15 -3.05 1.20
C GLY A 90 21.48 -2.46 1.69
N GLU A 91 21.86 -1.28 1.21
CA GLU A 91 23.15 -0.65 1.52
C GLU A 91 23.10 0.09 2.84
N ALA A 92 23.95 -0.29 3.81
CA ALA A 92 23.94 0.27 5.16
C ALA A 92 23.97 1.82 5.22
N PRO A 93 24.78 2.54 4.41
CA PRO A 93 24.78 4.00 4.43
C PRO A 93 23.44 4.64 3.98
N LEU A 94 22.70 3.96 3.10
CA LEU A 94 21.38 4.42 2.64
C LEU A 94 20.30 4.17 3.70
N ILE A 95 20.36 3.02 4.39
CA ILE A 95 19.49 2.72 5.53
C ILE A 95 19.69 3.77 6.61
N GLN A 96 20.95 4.03 6.98
CA GLN A 96 21.31 5.03 7.97
C GLN A 96 20.72 6.39 7.61
N HIS A 97 20.90 6.87 6.36
CA HIS A 97 20.35 8.16 5.94
C HIS A 97 18.82 8.26 6.10
N LEU A 98 18.08 7.19 5.76
CA LEU A 98 16.62 7.15 5.90
C LEU A 98 16.17 7.14 7.36
N MET A 99 16.93 6.44 8.22
CA MET A 99 16.60 6.27 9.64
C MET A 99 16.97 7.49 10.48
N GLU A 100 18.04 8.22 10.12
CA GLU A 100 18.43 9.48 10.79
C GLU A 100 17.28 10.49 10.72
N HIS A 101 16.72 10.74 9.54
CA HIS A 101 15.60 11.67 9.37
C HIS A 101 14.30 11.18 10.05
N PHE A 102 14.03 9.87 10.01
CA PHE A 102 12.90 9.30 10.74
C PHE A 102 13.02 9.55 12.25
N ALA A 103 14.18 9.23 12.83
CA ALA A 103 14.41 9.34 14.26
C ALA A 103 14.35 10.80 14.73
N GLU A 104 14.95 11.72 13.98
CA GLU A 104 14.90 13.15 14.27
C GLU A 104 13.45 13.66 14.26
N GLN A 105 12.67 13.31 13.24
CA GLN A 105 11.26 13.75 13.15
C GLN A 105 10.40 13.14 14.26
N TRP A 106 10.50 11.82 14.49
CA TRP A 106 9.74 11.16 15.56
C TRP A 106 10.06 11.77 16.94
N PHE A 107 11.33 12.07 17.19
CA PHE A 107 11.77 12.70 18.44
C PHE A 107 11.15 14.08 18.63
N GLN A 108 11.09 14.91 17.58
CA GLN A 108 10.48 16.23 17.61
C GLN A 108 8.96 16.17 17.79
N ASP A 109 8.27 15.25 17.10
CA ASP A 109 6.81 15.12 17.16
C ASP A 109 6.27 14.59 18.49
N ASN A 110 7.14 14.02 19.33
CA ASN A 110 6.78 13.41 20.61
C ASN A 110 7.39 14.13 21.83
N ASP A 111 7.67 15.43 21.69
CA ASP A 111 8.19 16.29 22.77
C ASP A 111 9.53 15.81 23.36
N ALA A 112 10.42 15.25 22.52
CA ALA A 112 11.77 14.83 22.90
C ALA A 112 11.80 13.85 24.09
N PRO A 113 11.17 12.66 23.98
CA PRO A 113 10.96 11.76 25.13
C PRO A 113 12.22 10.99 25.56
N PHE A 114 13.29 11.06 24.75
CA PHE A 114 14.58 10.42 25.01
C PHE A 114 15.66 11.48 25.27
N ALA A 115 16.88 11.05 25.61
CA ALA A 115 17.98 11.98 25.86
C ALA A 115 18.35 12.83 24.64
N ASN A 116 18.24 12.28 23.43
CA ASN A 116 18.54 12.94 22.16
C ASN A 116 18.00 12.13 20.96
N ALA A 117 18.08 12.70 19.76
CA ALA A 117 17.68 12.03 18.52
C ALA A 117 18.54 10.78 18.22
N ASP A 118 19.81 10.75 18.65
CA ASP A 118 20.69 9.57 18.46
C ASP A 118 20.18 8.34 19.23
N ALA A 119 19.58 8.55 20.41
CA ALA A 119 18.91 7.49 21.16
C ALA A 119 17.69 6.95 20.40
N ALA A 120 16.87 7.83 19.80
CA ALA A 120 15.75 7.42 18.95
C ALA A 120 16.21 6.65 17.71
N PHE A 121 17.31 7.09 17.08
CA PHE A 121 17.94 6.41 15.95
C PHE A 121 18.42 5.02 16.34
N THR A 122 19.14 4.91 17.46
CA THR A 122 19.69 3.65 17.97
C THR A 122 18.57 2.65 18.27
N LEU A 123 17.50 3.10 18.94
CA LEU A 123 16.34 2.26 19.22
C LEU A 123 15.62 1.82 17.94
N SER A 124 15.45 2.72 16.96
CA SER A 124 14.84 2.40 15.66
C SER A 124 15.64 1.34 14.91
N TYR A 125 16.97 1.44 14.91
CA TYR A 125 17.84 0.45 14.29
C TYR A 125 17.81 -0.89 15.04
N ALA A 126 17.77 -0.86 16.38
CA ALA A 126 17.59 -2.05 17.19
C ALA A 126 16.26 -2.76 16.90
N ILE A 127 15.18 -2.01 16.66
CA ILE A 127 13.89 -2.56 16.25
C ILE A 127 13.98 -3.27 14.89
N LEU A 128 14.68 -2.68 13.91
CA LEU A 128 14.91 -3.32 12.61
C LEU A 128 15.70 -4.64 12.72
N MET A 129 16.74 -4.64 13.56
CA MET A 129 17.52 -5.85 13.85
C MET A 129 16.67 -6.90 14.56
N LEU A 130 15.87 -6.50 15.54
CA LEU A 130 14.95 -7.39 16.25
C LEU A 130 13.91 -7.98 15.27
N ASN A 131 13.33 -7.19 14.37
CA ASN A 131 12.38 -7.71 13.39
C ASN A 131 13.02 -8.79 12.50
N THR A 132 14.26 -8.56 12.06
CA THR A 132 15.01 -9.53 11.27
C THR A 132 15.31 -10.80 12.07
N ASP A 133 15.73 -10.66 13.32
CA ASP A 133 15.99 -11.79 14.22
C ASP A 133 14.72 -12.63 14.50
N GLN A 134 13.61 -11.96 14.80
CA GLN A 134 12.35 -12.61 15.19
C GLN A 134 11.59 -13.24 14.03
N HIS A 135 11.79 -12.81 12.78
CA HIS A 135 10.95 -13.24 11.65
C HIS A 135 11.70 -13.82 10.46
N ASN A 136 12.99 -13.52 10.26
CA ASN A 136 13.74 -14.09 9.15
C ASN A 136 14.00 -15.60 9.36
N PRO A 137 13.52 -16.48 8.48
CA PRO A 137 13.72 -17.93 8.62
C PRO A 137 15.19 -18.34 8.65
N ASN A 138 16.08 -17.61 7.99
CA ASN A 138 17.51 -17.90 7.99
C ASN A 138 18.13 -17.63 9.36
N SER A 139 17.75 -16.52 10.02
CA SER A 139 18.21 -16.18 11.37
C SER A 139 17.79 -17.26 12.38
N LYS A 140 16.51 -17.69 12.33
CA LYS A 140 15.97 -18.74 13.21
C LYS A 140 16.65 -20.10 13.05
N ARG A 141 17.21 -20.40 11.88
CA ARG A 141 17.94 -21.64 11.62
C ARG A 141 19.36 -21.61 12.17
N GLN A 142 19.97 -20.43 12.25
CA GLN A 142 21.38 -20.26 12.63
C GLN A 142 21.53 -19.95 14.12
N ASN A 143 20.60 -19.19 14.70
CA ASN A 143 20.72 -18.68 16.07
C ASN A 143 19.42 -18.87 16.86
N VAL A 144 19.56 -18.90 18.18
CA VAL A 144 18.41 -18.77 19.09
C VAL A 144 17.90 -17.33 18.99
N PRO A 145 16.60 -17.11 18.71
CA PRO A 145 16.03 -15.77 18.65
C PRO A 145 16.28 -14.99 19.94
N MET A 146 16.60 -13.71 19.78
CA MET A 146 16.85 -12.78 20.89
C MET A 146 15.67 -12.78 21.85
N THR A 147 15.94 -12.94 23.15
CA THR A 147 14.89 -12.84 24.17
C THR A 147 14.64 -11.37 24.57
N VAL A 148 13.54 -11.10 25.27
CA VAL A 148 13.28 -9.74 25.81
C VAL A 148 14.40 -9.28 26.76
N HIS A 149 15.00 -10.22 27.50
CA HIS A 149 16.12 -9.94 28.37
C HIS A 149 17.37 -9.55 27.58
N ASP A 150 17.66 -10.26 26.48
CA ASP A 150 18.79 -9.92 25.60
C ASP A 150 18.58 -8.58 24.91
N PHE A 151 17.37 -8.29 24.44
CA PHE A 151 17.02 -7.01 23.83
C PHE A 151 17.21 -5.85 24.82
N ARG A 152 16.73 -5.99 26.06
CA ARG A 152 16.96 -5.01 27.14
C ARG A 152 18.44 -4.82 27.45
N LYS A 153 19.20 -5.92 27.52
CA LYS A 153 20.64 -5.88 27.78
C LYS A 153 21.40 -5.16 26.66
N ASN A 154 21.04 -5.38 25.40
CA ASN A 154 21.67 -4.75 24.24
C ASN A 154 21.42 -3.24 24.17
N LEU A 155 20.30 -2.78 24.74
CA LEU A 155 19.91 -1.36 24.77
C LEU A 155 20.38 -0.61 26.03
N LYS A 156 21.09 -1.27 26.94
CA LYS A 156 21.57 -0.66 28.18
C LYS A 156 22.57 0.47 27.88
N GLY A 157 22.36 1.64 28.48
CA GLY A 157 23.20 2.83 28.30
C GLY A 157 23.01 3.55 26.95
N MET A 158 22.08 3.10 26.10
CA MET A 158 21.90 3.63 24.74
C MET A 158 20.96 4.85 24.67
N ASN A 159 20.45 5.32 25.81
CA ASN A 159 19.65 6.53 25.91
C ASN A 159 20.51 7.71 26.42
N GLY A 160 21.46 8.16 25.60
CA GLY A 160 22.39 9.25 25.97
C GLY A 160 23.29 8.91 27.18
N GLY A 161 23.65 7.64 27.35
CA GLY A 161 24.40 7.13 28.51
C GLY A 161 23.50 6.56 29.61
N GLY A 162 22.18 6.80 29.57
CA GLY A 162 21.18 6.19 30.43
C GLY A 162 20.45 5.01 29.78
N ASP A 163 19.47 4.47 30.50
CA ASP A 163 18.62 3.37 30.03
C ASP A 163 17.28 3.91 29.47
N PHE A 164 16.64 3.13 28.60
CA PHE A 164 15.24 3.36 28.21
C PHE A 164 14.30 2.74 29.27
N GLU A 165 13.09 3.28 29.37
CA GLU A 165 12.06 2.74 30.28
C GLU A 165 11.83 1.24 30.05
N PRO A 166 11.93 0.38 31.08
CA PRO A 166 11.83 -1.07 30.94
C PRO A 166 10.52 -1.55 30.30
N GLU A 167 9.42 -0.92 30.66
CA GLU A 167 8.07 -1.20 30.16
C GLU A 167 7.94 -0.86 28.68
N LEU A 168 8.58 0.25 28.24
CA LEU A 168 8.62 0.65 26.84
C LEU A 168 9.34 -0.41 26.00
N ILE A 169 10.52 -0.85 26.46
CA ILE A 169 11.33 -1.85 25.75
C ILE A 169 10.61 -3.19 25.68
N GLU A 170 9.93 -3.59 26.74
CA GLU A 170 9.13 -4.82 26.76
C GLU A 170 7.93 -4.72 25.81
N ALA A 171 7.21 -3.60 25.80
CA ALA A 171 6.10 -3.37 24.89
C ALA A 171 6.54 -3.42 23.42
N ILE A 172 7.66 -2.77 23.08
CA ILE A 172 8.26 -2.82 21.73
C ILE A 172 8.63 -4.26 21.36
N TYR A 173 9.32 -4.98 22.25
CA TYR A 173 9.71 -6.36 21.98
C TYR A 173 8.50 -7.26 21.69
N GLN A 174 7.46 -7.18 22.52
CA GLN A 174 6.25 -7.98 22.31
C GLN A 174 5.51 -7.58 21.03
N SER A 175 5.44 -6.27 20.73
CA SER A 175 4.85 -5.76 19.48
C SER A 175 5.56 -6.34 18.26
N ILE A 176 6.89 -6.29 18.21
CA ILE A 176 7.66 -6.82 17.09
C ILE A 176 7.59 -8.33 17.02
N ARG A 177 7.73 -9.04 18.14
CA ARG A 177 7.67 -10.51 18.18
C ARG A 177 6.32 -11.05 17.69
N ASN A 178 5.22 -10.40 18.08
CA ASN A 178 3.87 -10.87 17.75
C ASN A 178 3.38 -10.35 16.40
N ASN A 179 3.91 -9.23 15.92
CA ASN A 179 3.49 -8.59 14.68
C ASN A 179 4.72 -8.14 13.88
N GLU A 180 5.04 -8.86 12.82
CA GLU A 180 6.17 -8.54 11.94
C GLU A 180 5.97 -7.17 11.26
N ILE A 181 7.06 -6.40 11.13
CA ILE A 181 7.09 -5.26 10.20
C ILE A 181 7.24 -5.85 8.80
N VAL A 182 6.13 -5.87 8.06
CA VAL A 182 6.05 -6.40 6.70
C VAL A 182 5.85 -5.29 5.68
N MET A 183 6.32 -5.53 4.46
CA MET A 183 6.07 -4.65 3.34
C MET A 183 4.75 -5.01 2.65
N PRO A 184 3.74 -4.11 2.64
CA PRO A 184 2.42 -4.45 2.11
C PRO A 184 2.40 -4.90 0.64
N SER A 185 3.32 -4.39 -0.19
CA SER A 185 3.44 -4.77 -1.60
C SER A 185 3.94 -6.20 -1.82
N GLU A 186 4.60 -6.80 -0.83
CA GLU A 186 5.09 -8.18 -0.87
C GLU A 186 4.06 -9.17 -0.28
N GLN A 187 2.93 -8.68 0.24
CA GLN A 187 1.90 -9.46 0.90
C GLN A 187 0.62 -9.60 0.05
N THR A 188 -0.20 -10.59 0.40
CA THR A 188 -1.53 -10.82 -0.20
C THR A 188 -2.62 -10.76 0.88
N GLY A 189 -3.89 -10.68 0.46
CA GLY A 189 -5.05 -10.65 1.35
C GLY A 189 -5.11 -9.40 2.24
N THR A 190 -5.56 -9.59 3.47
CA THR A 190 -5.94 -8.52 4.42
C THR A 190 -4.84 -7.50 4.68
N VAL A 191 -3.57 -7.91 4.71
CA VAL A 191 -2.45 -6.97 4.94
C VAL A 191 -2.37 -5.93 3.83
N ARG A 192 -2.41 -6.38 2.56
CA ARG A 192 -2.38 -5.50 1.41
C ARG A 192 -3.66 -4.67 1.31
N GLU A 193 -4.81 -5.26 1.58
CA GLU A 193 -6.12 -4.58 1.55
C GLU A 193 -6.20 -3.47 2.60
N ASN A 194 -5.78 -3.73 3.84
CA ASN A 194 -5.72 -2.75 4.91
C ASN A 194 -4.78 -1.59 4.55
N TYR A 195 -3.63 -1.87 3.94
CA TYR A 195 -2.72 -0.82 3.47
C TYR A 195 -3.37 0.06 2.39
N LEU A 196 -4.00 -0.54 1.38
CA LEU A 196 -4.70 0.20 0.33
C LEU A 196 -5.85 1.05 0.90
N TRP A 197 -6.56 0.53 1.90
CA TRP A 197 -7.58 1.27 2.63
C TRP A 197 -7.00 2.48 3.38
N LYS A 198 -5.90 2.30 4.13
CA LYS A 198 -5.21 3.42 4.81
C LYS A 198 -4.79 4.50 3.80
N CYS A 199 -4.21 4.13 2.65
CA CYS A 199 -3.86 5.09 1.60
C CYS A 199 -5.09 5.85 1.08
N LEU A 200 -6.21 5.15 0.89
CA LEU A 200 -7.45 5.76 0.43
C LEU A 200 -8.03 6.75 1.47
N VAL A 201 -8.02 6.37 2.75
CA VAL A 201 -8.47 7.24 3.85
C VAL A 201 -7.62 8.50 3.94
N ARG A 202 -6.28 8.38 3.97
CA ARG A 202 -5.38 9.56 4.01
C ARG A 202 -5.65 10.50 2.84
N ARG A 203 -5.79 9.94 1.64
CA ARG A 203 -6.10 10.73 0.44
C ARG A 203 -7.46 11.42 0.53
N SER A 204 -8.45 10.82 1.20
CA SER A 204 -9.77 11.43 1.39
C SER A 204 -9.78 12.59 2.39
N GLU A 205 -8.81 12.64 3.30
CA GLU A 205 -8.65 13.72 4.28
C GLU A 205 -8.04 14.98 3.63
N HIS A 206 -7.37 14.85 2.48
CA HIS A 206 -6.85 16.00 1.74
C HIS A 206 -7.97 16.82 1.10
N SER A 207 -7.95 18.13 1.33
CA SER A 207 -8.93 19.11 0.83
C SER A 207 -9.02 19.20 -0.70
N SER A 208 -8.08 18.62 -1.44
CA SER A 208 -8.15 18.48 -2.90
C SER A 208 -9.05 17.32 -3.36
N PHE A 209 -9.27 16.32 -2.51
CA PHE A 209 -10.17 15.17 -2.76
C PHE A 209 -11.56 15.34 -2.13
N THR A 210 -11.76 16.35 -1.28
CA THR A 210 -13.07 16.68 -0.71
C THR A 210 -14.00 17.38 -1.72
N GLN A 211 -13.49 17.75 -2.90
CA GLN A 211 -14.29 18.29 -3.98
C GLN A 211 -14.98 17.13 -4.73
N PHE A 212 -16.13 16.70 -4.21
CA PHE A 212 -17.01 15.78 -4.93
C PHE A 212 -17.54 16.49 -6.17
N LEU A 213 -17.11 16.03 -7.35
CA LEU A 213 -17.67 16.47 -8.61
C LEU A 213 -19.08 15.88 -8.73
N HIS A 214 -20.09 16.73 -8.60
CA HIS A 214 -21.45 16.36 -8.95
C HIS A 214 -21.54 16.19 -10.47
N ILE A 215 -21.39 14.94 -10.91
CA ILE A 215 -21.58 14.52 -12.29
C ILE A 215 -23.03 14.07 -12.49
N PRO A 216 -23.58 14.20 -13.71
CA PRO A 216 -24.86 13.59 -14.04
C PRO A 216 -24.85 12.08 -13.72
N PRO A 217 -25.93 11.52 -13.15
CA PRO A 217 -26.05 10.08 -12.93
C PRO A 217 -25.77 9.31 -14.23
N GLY A 218 -25.02 8.21 -14.16
CA GLY A 218 -24.69 7.40 -15.33
C GLY A 218 -23.41 7.79 -16.08
N SER A 219 -22.78 8.92 -15.75
CA SER A 219 -21.66 9.47 -16.55
C SER A 219 -20.44 8.56 -16.66
N PHE A 220 -20.21 7.69 -15.67
CA PHE A 220 -19.10 6.72 -15.67
C PHE A 220 -19.57 5.27 -15.58
N ASP A 221 -20.88 5.00 -15.66
CA ASP A 221 -21.41 3.65 -15.42
C ASP A 221 -20.89 2.64 -16.45
N ALA A 222 -20.70 3.07 -17.70
CA ALA A 222 -20.08 2.26 -18.75
C ALA A 222 -18.61 1.91 -18.40
N ASP A 223 -17.81 2.90 -18.00
CA ASP A 223 -16.41 2.71 -17.63
C ASP A 223 -16.26 1.87 -16.35
N LEU A 224 -17.09 2.12 -15.35
CA LEU A 224 -17.13 1.34 -14.12
C LEU A 224 -17.53 -0.10 -14.43
N PHE A 225 -18.55 -0.31 -15.26
CA PHE A 225 -18.95 -1.64 -15.68
C PHE A 225 -17.82 -2.35 -16.42
N THR A 226 -17.14 -1.71 -17.39
CA THR A 226 -16.00 -2.31 -18.13
C THR A 226 -14.86 -2.76 -17.21
N MET A 227 -14.66 -2.09 -16.07
CA MET A 227 -13.67 -2.48 -15.07
C MET A 227 -14.08 -3.68 -14.21
N ILE A 228 -15.37 -3.83 -13.87
CA ILE A 228 -15.83 -4.81 -12.87
C ILE A 228 -16.50 -6.05 -13.45
N TRP A 229 -16.98 -6.02 -14.69
CA TRP A 229 -17.82 -7.10 -15.23
C TRP A 229 -17.07 -8.44 -15.32
N GLY A 230 -15.80 -8.44 -15.72
CA GLY A 230 -15.00 -9.66 -15.88
C GLY A 230 -14.80 -10.44 -14.57
N PRO A 231 -14.29 -9.81 -13.49
CA PRO A 231 -14.23 -10.41 -12.16
C PRO A 231 -15.61 -10.84 -11.63
N SER A 232 -16.65 -10.04 -11.86
CA SER A 232 -18.02 -10.34 -11.41
C SER A 232 -18.57 -11.61 -12.07
N VAL A 233 -18.46 -11.73 -13.39
CA VAL A 233 -18.87 -12.92 -14.15
C VAL A 233 -18.07 -14.15 -13.73
N SER A 234 -16.77 -13.99 -13.46
CA SER A 234 -15.91 -15.08 -13.01
C SER A 234 -16.34 -15.60 -11.62
N ALA A 235 -16.65 -14.69 -10.69
CA ALA A 235 -17.18 -15.04 -9.37
C ALA A 235 -18.56 -15.72 -9.47
N LEU A 236 -19.46 -15.20 -10.30
CA LEU A 236 -20.76 -15.80 -10.57
C LEU A 236 -20.63 -17.22 -11.15
N SER A 237 -19.70 -17.45 -12.08
CA SER A 237 -19.42 -18.78 -12.64
C SER A 237 -18.90 -19.73 -11.58
N PHE A 238 -17.96 -19.28 -10.74
CA PHE A 238 -17.45 -20.10 -9.66
C PHE A 238 -18.57 -20.51 -8.69
N ILE A 239 -19.41 -19.56 -8.27
CA ILE A 239 -20.55 -19.83 -7.37
C ILE A 239 -21.52 -20.80 -8.03
N PHE A 240 -21.90 -20.56 -9.29
CA PHE A 240 -22.83 -21.40 -10.03
C PHE A 240 -22.32 -22.84 -10.19
N ASP A 241 -21.03 -23.02 -10.49
CA ASP A 241 -20.41 -24.33 -10.69
C ASP A 241 -20.20 -25.10 -9.37
N LYS A 242 -20.07 -24.40 -8.24
CA LYS A 242 -19.77 -25.00 -6.92
C LYS A 242 -20.98 -25.21 -6.04
N THR A 243 -22.07 -24.47 -6.26
CA THR A 243 -23.24 -24.54 -5.39
C THR A 243 -24.22 -25.63 -5.82
N THR A 244 -24.73 -26.38 -4.85
CA THR A 244 -25.83 -27.35 -5.02
C THR A 244 -27.18 -26.76 -4.62
N GLU A 245 -27.19 -25.59 -3.99
CA GLU A 245 -28.41 -24.93 -3.52
C GLU A 245 -29.11 -24.21 -4.68
N VAL A 246 -30.34 -24.61 -4.96
CA VAL A 246 -31.16 -24.08 -6.07
C VAL A 246 -31.35 -22.57 -5.97
N GLU A 247 -31.53 -22.03 -4.76
CA GLU A 247 -31.69 -20.58 -4.57
C GLU A 247 -30.43 -19.79 -4.92
N VAL A 248 -29.25 -20.34 -4.60
CA VAL A 248 -27.96 -19.72 -4.91
C VAL A 248 -27.67 -19.82 -6.41
N GLN A 249 -28.01 -20.94 -7.06
CA GLN A 249 -27.95 -21.08 -8.52
C GLN A 249 -28.84 -20.05 -9.22
N ALA A 250 -30.08 -19.87 -8.75
CA ALA A 250 -31.01 -18.90 -9.31
C ALA A 250 -30.48 -17.45 -9.18
N LYS A 251 -29.87 -17.11 -8.03
CA LYS A 251 -29.21 -15.81 -7.82
C LYS A 251 -28.03 -15.62 -8.78
N ALA A 252 -27.21 -16.64 -9.01
CA ALA A 252 -26.09 -16.57 -9.94
C ALA A 252 -26.55 -16.37 -11.39
N ILE A 253 -27.61 -17.09 -11.82
CA ILE A 253 -28.24 -16.90 -13.14
C ILE A 253 -28.76 -15.46 -13.28
N CYS A 254 -29.48 -14.95 -12.27
CA CYS A 254 -29.96 -13.56 -12.26
C CYS A 254 -28.79 -12.57 -12.38
N GLY A 255 -27.66 -12.84 -11.73
CA GLY A 255 -26.43 -12.07 -11.88
C GLY A 255 -25.93 -12.02 -13.33
N PHE A 256 -25.84 -13.17 -14.01
CA PHE A 256 -25.44 -13.23 -15.42
C PHE A 256 -26.37 -12.43 -16.34
N VAL A 257 -27.69 -12.55 -16.13
CA VAL A 257 -28.69 -11.81 -16.90
C VAL A 257 -28.51 -10.30 -16.73
N ARG A 258 -28.25 -9.83 -15.50
CA ARG A 258 -27.97 -8.41 -15.23
C ARG A 258 -26.69 -7.94 -15.90
N CYS A 259 -25.61 -8.71 -15.81
CA CYS A 259 -24.36 -8.38 -16.52
C CYS A 259 -24.59 -8.27 -18.04
N ALA A 260 -25.31 -9.22 -18.64
CA ALA A 260 -25.63 -9.17 -20.06
C ALA A 260 -26.50 -7.96 -20.43
N SER A 261 -27.49 -7.63 -19.60
CA SER A 261 -28.39 -6.48 -19.81
C SER A 261 -27.62 -5.15 -19.76
N ILE A 262 -26.70 -4.99 -18.80
CA ILE A 262 -25.87 -3.79 -18.68
C ILE A 262 -24.87 -3.69 -19.84
N ALA A 263 -24.25 -4.82 -20.23
CA ALA A 263 -23.34 -4.86 -21.38
C ALA A 263 -24.05 -4.48 -22.69
N ALA A 264 -25.29 -4.94 -22.89
CA ALA A 264 -26.12 -4.56 -24.03
C ALA A 264 -26.51 -3.08 -23.99
N HIS A 265 -26.91 -2.58 -22.81
CA HIS A 265 -27.28 -1.17 -22.61
C HIS A 265 -26.14 -0.22 -23.00
N TYR A 266 -24.91 -0.53 -22.63
CA TYR A 266 -23.72 0.26 -22.95
C TYR A 266 -23.03 -0.10 -24.27
N ARG A 267 -23.63 -1.01 -25.09
CA ARG A 267 -23.09 -1.46 -26.38
C ARG A 267 -21.64 -1.96 -26.30
N LEU A 268 -21.28 -2.62 -25.20
CA LEU A 268 -19.92 -3.12 -24.97
C LEU A 268 -19.59 -4.40 -25.76
N VAL A 269 -20.55 -4.93 -26.49
CA VAL A 269 -20.44 -6.14 -27.31
C VAL A 269 -20.94 -5.80 -28.71
N ASP A 270 -20.06 -5.31 -29.58
CA ASP A 270 -20.42 -5.01 -30.98
C ASP A 270 -20.78 -6.28 -31.77
N TYR A 271 -20.33 -7.46 -31.30
CA TYR A 271 -20.56 -8.73 -31.99
C TYR A 271 -20.81 -9.89 -31.00
N PRO A 272 -21.94 -10.63 -31.11
CA PRO A 272 -22.22 -11.81 -30.29
C PRO A 272 -21.20 -12.95 -30.45
N GLU A 273 -20.31 -12.86 -31.44
CA GLU A 273 -19.21 -13.81 -31.65
C GLU A 273 -18.06 -13.68 -30.63
N GLN A 274 -17.99 -12.56 -29.88
CA GLN A 274 -17.01 -12.35 -28.82
C GLN A 274 -17.45 -12.93 -27.45
N LEU A 275 -18.69 -13.43 -27.35
CA LEU A 275 -19.23 -14.06 -26.13
C LEU A 275 -18.37 -15.21 -25.54
N PRO A 276 -17.69 -16.06 -26.34
CA PRO A 276 -16.79 -17.09 -25.81
C PRO A 276 -15.50 -16.54 -25.20
N LEU A 277 -15.05 -15.36 -25.63
CA LEU A 277 -13.92 -14.63 -25.02
C LEU A 277 -14.33 -13.99 -23.68
N VAL A 278 -15.59 -13.55 -23.58
CA VAL A 278 -16.16 -12.81 -22.45
C VAL A 278 -16.63 -13.74 -21.31
N PHE A 279 -17.21 -14.90 -21.62
CA PHE A 279 -17.79 -15.84 -20.63
C PHE A 279 -17.02 -17.17 -20.49
N GLY A 280 -15.83 -17.26 -21.11
CA GLY A 280 -14.99 -18.45 -21.13
C GLY A 280 -15.65 -19.66 -21.82
N ARG A 281 -15.10 -20.86 -21.59
CA ARG A 281 -15.60 -22.13 -22.17
C ARG A 281 -16.87 -22.68 -21.50
N ASN A 282 -17.46 -21.96 -20.56
CA ASN A 282 -18.64 -22.44 -19.85
C ASN A 282 -19.86 -22.40 -20.78
N ARG A 283 -20.21 -23.56 -21.36
CA ARG A 283 -21.31 -23.72 -22.31
C ARG A 283 -22.65 -23.21 -21.78
N LYS A 284 -22.87 -23.23 -20.45
CA LYS A 284 -24.14 -22.81 -19.84
C LYS A 284 -24.23 -21.29 -19.65
N ALA A 285 -23.12 -20.63 -19.29
CA ALA A 285 -23.03 -19.17 -19.28
C ALA A 285 -23.18 -18.58 -20.70
N GLN A 286 -22.55 -19.22 -21.69
CA GLN A 286 -22.75 -18.86 -23.10
C GLN A 286 -24.20 -19.00 -23.55
N LEU A 287 -24.94 -19.98 -23.04
CA LEU A 287 -26.35 -20.23 -23.37
C LEU A 287 -27.27 -19.19 -22.74
N ALA A 288 -27.07 -18.87 -21.46
CA ALA A 288 -27.81 -17.81 -20.77
C ALA A 288 -27.60 -16.45 -21.45
N THR A 289 -26.35 -16.14 -21.80
CA THR A 289 -26.04 -14.89 -22.48
C THR A 289 -26.61 -14.83 -23.90
N ARG A 290 -26.52 -15.91 -24.68
CA ARG A 290 -27.14 -15.98 -26.03
C ARG A 290 -28.65 -15.77 -25.98
N LEU A 291 -29.34 -16.34 -24.98
CA LEU A 291 -30.78 -16.15 -24.81
C LEU A 291 -31.14 -14.71 -24.44
N VAL A 292 -30.35 -14.04 -23.60
CA VAL A 292 -30.59 -12.64 -23.22
C VAL A 292 -30.36 -11.70 -24.39
N PHE A 293 -29.29 -11.87 -25.18
CA PHE A 293 -29.05 -11.02 -26.37
C PHE A 293 -30.09 -11.25 -27.47
N ALA A 294 -30.62 -12.46 -27.61
CA ALA A 294 -31.72 -12.76 -28.53
C ALA A 294 -33.07 -12.12 -28.11
N LEU A 295 -33.22 -11.73 -26.84
CA LEU A 295 -34.43 -11.07 -26.31
C LEU A 295 -34.36 -9.53 -26.35
N VAL A 296 -33.17 -8.97 -26.61
CA VAL A 296 -32.90 -7.51 -26.60
C VAL A 296 -32.65 -6.97 -28.02
N SER A 297 -32.61 -7.84 -29.04
CA SER A 297 -32.59 -7.50 -30.47
C SER A 297 -33.99 -7.36 -31.04
#